data_AF-A0A267TIC2-F1
#
_entry.id   AF-A0A267TIC2-F1
#
_cell.length_a   1.000
_cell.length_b   1.000
_cell.length_c   1.000
_cell.angle_alpha   90.00
_cell.angle_beta   90.00
_cell.angle_gamma   90.00
#
_symmetry.space_group_name_H-M   'P 1'
#
loop_
_entity.id
_entity.type
_entity.pdbx_description
1 polymer ?
#
loop_
_entity_poly.entity_id
_entity_poly.type
_entity_poly.pdbx_seq_one_letter_code
_entity_poly.pdbx_strand_id
1 'polypeptide(L)'
;MHHLLIASLLSVGQPTAQSSDITIPQTISVQADSLSFKDYFGNYKMQANDQIPKIKIYYKNGSLVALAGDYPETKLSKKQDDEFEEANYGAAVFFIRKDGLVVGIKVVVQGQEMLGDKEI
;
A
#
# COMPACT_ATOMS: atom_id res chain seq x y z
N MET A 1 -5.44 16.19 -77.49
CA MET A 1 -6.91 16.19 -77.43
C MET A 1 -7.32 15.63 -76.08
N HIS A 2 -8.28 16.30 -75.44
CA HIS A 2 -8.94 15.93 -74.19
C HIS A 2 -9.45 14.48 -74.21
N HIS A 3 -9.53 13.82 -73.05
CA HIS A 3 -10.80 13.47 -72.40
C HIS A 3 -10.54 13.03 -70.95
N LEU A 4 -11.26 13.71 -70.06
CA LEU A 4 -11.39 13.47 -68.63
C LEU A 4 -12.39 12.33 -68.41
N LEU A 5 -12.15 11.44 -67.44
CA LEU A 5 -13.23 10.72 -66.77
C LEU A 5 -12.89 10.46 -65.30
N ILE A 6 -13.74 11.03 -64.46
CA ILE A 6 -13.77 10.97 -63.00
C ILE A 6 -14.46 9.66 -62.62
N ALA A 7 -13.93 8.94 -61.63
CA ALA A 7 -14.73 7.98 -60.86
C ALA A 7 -14.27 8.01 -59.40
N SER A 8 -15.08 8.69 -58.58
CA SER A 8 -15.03 8.71 -57.14
C SER A 8 -15.33 7.33 -56.56
N LEU A 9 -14.53 6.87 -55.61
CA LEU A 9 -14.94 5.82 -54.67
C LEU A 9 -15.08 6.47 -53.29
N LEU A 10 -16.33 6.47 -52.81
CA LEU A 10 -16.70 6.88 -51.47
C LEU A 10 -15.99 6.00 -50.45
N SER A 11 -15.16 6.62 -49.60
CA SER A 11 -14.69 5.99 -48.37
C SER A 11 -15.82 6.01 -47.35
N VAL A 12 -16.30 4.83 -46.98
CA VAL A 12 -17.33 4.61 -45.97
C VAL A 12 -16.75 5.00 -44.61
N GLY A 13 -17.43 5.88 -43.88
CA GLY A 13 -16.98 6.38 -42.59
C GLY A 13 -16.75 5.26 -41.57
N GLN A 14 -15.67 5.38 -40.80
CA GLN A 14 -15.56 4.72 -39.50
C GLN A 14 -15.93 5.73 -38.41
N PRO A 15 -16.84 5.36 -37.48
CA PRO A 15 -17.20 6.21 -36.36
C PRO A 15 -16.00 6.39 -35.42
N THR A 16 -15.89 7.61 -34.91
CA THR A 16 -14.96 8.04 -33.86
C THR A 16 -15.09 7.15 -32.63
N ALA A 17 -14.11 6.29 -32.37
CA ALA A 17 -13.89 5.75 -31.03
C ALA A 17 -12.99 6.75 -30.28
N GLN A 18 -13.63 7.73 -29.66
CA GLN A 18 -13.01 8.60 -28.68
C GLN A 18 -12.56 7.73 -27.50
N SER A 19 -11.25 7.56 -27.34
CA SER A 19 -10.65 6.88 -26.20
C SER A 19 -11.15 7.57 -24.93
N SER A 20 -12.01 6.88 -24.19
CA SER A 20 -12.42 7.32 -22.87
C SER A 20 -11.28 6.94 -21.94
N ASP A 21 -10.36 7.89 -21.71
CA ASP A 21 -9.45 7.83 -20.57
C ASP A 21 -10.32 7.88 -19.31
N ILE A 22 -10.72 6.71 -18.81
CA ILE A 22 -11.36 6.60 -17.50
C ILE A 22 -10.27 6.89 -16.48
N THR A 23 -10.07 8.17 -16.17
CA THR A 23 -9.39 8.58 -14.95
C THR A 23 -10.27 8.13 -13.80
N ILE A 24 -10.03 6.93 -13.28
CA ILE A 24 -10.66 6.49 -12.05
C ILE A 24 -10.22 7.52 -10.98
N PRO A 25 -11.14 8.21 -10.29
CA PRO A 25 -10.75 9.14 -9.25
C PRO A 25 -10.00 8.37 -8.16
N GLN A 26 -8.73 8.74 -7.92
CA GLN A 26 -7.84 8.12 -6.92
C GLN A 26 -8.47 8.05 -5.51
N THR A 27 -9.53 8.81 -5.25
CA THR A 27 -10.29 8.82 -4.01
C THR A 27 -10.96 7.48 -3.67
N ILE A 28 -11.42 6.69 -4.66
CA ILE A 28 -12.14 5.43 -4.38
C ILE A 28 -11.17 4.31 -3.96
N SER A 29 -10.01 4.22 -4.61
CA SER A 29 -9.02 3.17 -4.33
C SER A 29 -8.38 3.33 -2.94
N VAL A 30 -8.03 4.57 -2.56
CA VAL A 30 -7.35 4.85 -1.28
C VAL A 30 -8.19 4.44 -0.07
N GLN A 31 -9.52 4.55 -0.14
CA GLN A 31 -10.43 4.18 0.94
C GLN A 31 -10.62 2.65 1.05
N ALA A 32 -10.75 1.95 -0.07
CA ALA A 32 -10.82 0.49 -0.10
C ALA A 32 -9.51 -0.16 0.40
N ASP A 33 -8.38 0.41 -0.01
CA ASP A 33 -7.06 -0.04 0.41
C ASP A 33 -6.86 0.17 1.92
N SER A 34 -7.29 1.32 2.47
CA SER A 34 -7.25 1.58 3.92
C SER A 34 -8.02 0.53 4.72
N LEU A 35 -9.21 0.14 4.24
CA LEU A 35 -10.03 -0.90 4.91
C LEU A 35 -9.34 -2.27 4.92
N SER A 36 -8.55 -2.59 3.88
CA SER A 36 -7.77 -3.84 3.82
C SER A 36 -6.63 -3.89 4.84
N PHE A 37 -6.22 -2.74 5.37
CA PHE A 37 -5.13 -2.62 6.34
C PHE A 37 -5.59 -2.32 7.78
N LYS A 38 -6.90 -2.14 8.01
CA LYS A 38 -7.43 -1.70 9.31
C LYS A 38 -7.01 -2.59 10.48
N ASP A 39 -6.86 -3.90 10.24
CA ASP A 39 -6.50 -4.88 11.26
C ASP A 39 -5.12 -4.60 11.87
N TYR A 40 -4.23 -3.97 11.11
CA TYR A 40 -2.87 -3.64 11.52
C TYR A 40 -2.78 -2.33 12.29
N PHE A 41 -3.80 -1.47 12.23
CA PHE A 41 -3.73 -0.15 12.87
C PHE A 41 -3.69 -0.29 14.40
N GLY A 42 -2.88 0.54 15.05
CA GLY A 42 -2.80 0.59 16.50
C GLY A 42 -1.42 0.95 17.01
N ASN A 43 -1.30 0.95 18.33
CA ASN A 43 -0.02 1.02 19.02
C ASN A 43 0.42 -0.40 19.37
N TYR A 44 1.71 -0.67 19.24
CA TYR A 44 2.34 -1.92 19.64
C TYR A 44 3.39 -1.59 20.68
N LYS A 45 3.19 -2.11 21.89
CA LYS A 45 4.13 -1.94 23.00
C LYS A 45 5.25 -2.95 22.82
N MET A 46 6.47 -2.46 22.60
CA MET A 46 7.62 -3.34 22.36
C MET A 46 8.12 -3.93 23.68
N GLN A 47 8.45 -5.21 23.65
CA GLN A 47 9.03 -5.94 24.76
C GLN A 47 10.54 -5.71 24.78
N ALA A 48 11.10 -5.45 25.96
CA ALA A 48 12.55 -5.38 26.18
C ALA A 48 13.33 -4.46 25.22
N ASN A 49 12.77 -3.29 24.87
CA ASN A 49 13.46 -2.30 24.05
C ASN A 49 13.28 -0.88 24.62
N ASP A 50 14.32 -0.37 25.27
CA ASP A 50 14.33 0.97 25.86
C ASP A 50 14.42 2.10 24.82
N GLN A 51 14.93 1.81 23.61
CA GLN A 51 15.09 2.79 22.54
C GLN A 51 13.82 2.96 21.71
N ILE A 52 13.08 1.87 21.53
CA ILE A 52 11.82 1.82 20.78
C ILE A 52 10.76 1.18 21.69
N PRO A 53 10.23 1.91 22.67
CA PRO A 53 9.24 1.35 23.60
C PRO A 53 7.89 1.08 22.93
N LYS A 54 7.63 1.71 21.78
CA LYS A 54 6.36 1.64 21.06
C LYS A 54 6.52 1.86 19.57
N ILE A 55 5.74 1.11 18.79
CA ILE A 55 5.55 1.33 17.36
C ILE A 55 4.07 1.65 17.09
N LYS A 56 3.78 2.75 16.41
CA LYS A 56 2.43 3.11 15.96
C LYS A 56 2.27 2.78 14.48
N ILE A 57 1.22 2.05 14.13
CA ILE A 57 0.86 1.68 12.76
C ILE A 57 -0.44 2.38 12.37
N TYR A 58 -0.45 3.04 11.21
CA TYR A 58 -1.62 3.75 10.67
C TYR A 58 -1.53 3.85 9.14
N TYR A 59 -2.62 4.26 8.51
CA TYR A 59 -2.68 4.47 7.08
C TYR A 59 -2.51 5.94 6.73
N LYS A 60 -1.61 6.24 5.79
CA LYS A 60 -1.33 7.60 5.31
C LYS A 60 -0.87 7.51 3.86
N ASN A 61 -1.38 8.39 3.01
CA ASN A 61 -0.97 8.54 1.61
C ASN A 61 -0.99 7.21 0.81
N GLY A 62 -2.02 6.38 1.01
CA GLY A 62 -2.17 5.15 0.22
C GLY A 62 -1.34 3.95 0.73
N SER A 63 -0.76 4.01 1.92
CA SER A 63 0.06 2.92 2.45
C SER A 63 0.01 2.84 3.98
N LEU A 64 0.38 1.67 4.51
CA LEU A 64 0.71 1.56 5.93
C LEU A 64 1.99 2.35 6.22
N VAL A 65 1.99 3.00 7.37
CA VAL A 65 3.09 3.78 7.91
C VAL A 65 3.36 3.32 9.33
N ALA A 66 4.64 3.17 9.67
CA ALA A 66 5.12 2.91 11.01
C ALA A 66 5.82 4.14 11.58
N LEU A 67 5.56 4.43 12.85
CA LEU A 67 6.27 5.42 13.66
C LEU A 67 6.83 4.69 14.90
N ALA A 68 8.15 4.55 14.97
CA ALA A 68 8.84 3.83 16.02
C ALA A 68 9.55 4.82 16.95
N GLY A 69 9.08 4.98 18.21
CA GLY A 69 9.67 5.95 19.14
C GLY A 69 9.81 7.36 18.54
N ASP A 70 11.03 7.91 18.60
CA ASP A 70 11.40 9.22 18.04
C ASP A 70 11.99 9.15 16.62
N TYR A 71 11.98 7.97 15.99
CA TYR A 71 12.46 7.81 14.61
C TYR A 71 11.47 8.41 13.60
N PRO A 72 11.93 8.84 12.42
CA PRO A 72 11.05 9.29 11.36
C PRO A 72 10.01 8.24 10.95
N GLU A 73 8.84 8.71 10.51
CA GLU A 73 7.83 7.85 9.90
C GLU A 73 8.41 7.10 8.70
N THR A 74 7.97 5.85 8.52
CA THR A 74 8.40 5.03 7.39
C THR A 74 7.24 4.25 6.80
N LYS A 75 7.29 4.07 5.48
CA LYS A 75 6.29 3.29 4.75
C LYS A 75 6.55 1.80 4.94
N LEU A 76 5.47 1.06 5.15
CA LEU A 76 5.48 -0.40 5.09
C LEU A 76 4.92 -0.87 3.75
N SER A 77 5.70 -1.70 3.05
CA SER A 77 5.31 -2.31 1.80
C SER A 77 4.97 -3.78 2.04
N LYS A 78 3.75 -4.19 1.68
CA LYS A 78 3.31 -5.58 1.85
C LYS A 78 4.15 -6.51 0.98
N LYS A 79 4.60 -7.63 1.54
CA LYS A 79 5.29 -8.70 0.81
C LYS A 79 4.35 -9.85 0.52
N GLN A 80 3.79 -10.42 1.57
CA GLN A 80 2.85 -11.54 1.52
C GLN A 80 2.09 -11.59 2.84
N ASP A 81 0.85 -12.08 2.85
CA ASP A 81 0.06 -12.30 4.08
C ASP A 81 0.12 -11.15 5.10
N ASP A 82 0.70 -11.40 6.28
CA ASP A 82 0.90 -10.45 7.38
C ASP A 82 2.37 -9.94 7.45
N GLU A 83 3.15 -10.15 6.39
CA GLU A 83 4.54 -9.73 6.24
C GLU A 83 4.68 -8.45 5.39
N PHE A 84 5.45 -7.51 5.93
CA PHE A 84 5.74 -6.22 5.34
C PHE A 84 7.23 -5.93 5.44
N GLU A 85 7.74 -5.08 4.55
CA GLU A 85 9.10 -4.52 4.64
C GLU A 85 9.02 -3.01 4.84
N GLU A 86 9.86 -2.53 5.74
CA GLU A 86 10.06 -1.12 6.04
C GLU A 86 11.03 -0.47 5.03
N ALA A 87 10.67 0.72 4.52
CA ALA A 87 11.30 1.28 3.34
C ALA A 87 12.71 1.89 3.55
N ASN A 88 13.04 2.38 4.75
CA ASN A 88 14.27 3.14 4.98
C ASN A 88 15.46 2.25 5.38
N TYR A 89 15.22 1.19 6.15
CA TYR A 89 16.24 0.30 6.70
C TYR A 89 16.06 -1.17 6.29
N GLY A 90 15.00 -1.51 5.56
CA GLY A 90 14.73 -2.87 5.11
C GLY A 90 14.34 -3.83 6.25
N ALA A 91 13.77 -3.30 7.34
CA ALA A 91 13.32 -4.15 8.43
C ALA A 91 12.13 -5.00 7.98
N ALA A 92 12.16 -6.30 8.29
CA ALA A 92 11.03 -7.18 8.07
C ALA A 92 10.06 -7.06 9.24
N VAL A 93 8.78 -6.87 8.93
CA VAL A 93 7.70 -6.65 9.90
C VAL A 93 6.64 -7.73 9.72
N PHE A 94 6.41 -8.51 10.76
CA PHE A 94 5.42 -9.57 10.78
C PHE A 94 4.33 -9.24 11.78
N PHE A 95 3.08 -9.16 11.34
CA PHE A 95 1.95 -9.05 12.25
C PHE A 95 1.56 -10.44 12.77
N ILE A 96 1.35 -10.54 14.07
CA ILE A 96 1.06 -11.80 14.75
C ILE A 96 -0.45 -11.88 14.98
N ARG A 97 -1.07 -12.98 14.53
CA ARG A 97 -2.50 -13.23 14.75
C ARG A 97 -2.76 -14.27 15.83
N LYS A 98 -3.86 -14.06 16.55
CA LYS A 98 -4.50 -15.06 17.42
C LYS A 98 -6.00 -15.00 17.16
N ASP A 99 -6.59 -16.16 16.86
CA ASP A 99 -8.02 -16.29 16.55
C ASP A 99 -8.48 -15.33 15.42
N GLY A 100 -7.62 -15.15 14.41
CA GLY A 100 -7.86 -14.26 13.27
C GLY A 100 -7.59 -12.77 13.52
N LEU A 101 -7.37 -12.36 14.77
CA LEU A 101 -7.12 -10.97 15.17
C LEU A 101 -5.63 -10.69 15.25
N VAL A 102 -5.18 -9.54 14.75
CA VAL A 102 -3.81 -9.06 14.97
C VAL A 102 -3.64 -8.67 16.43
N VAL A 103 -2.78 -9.38 17.15
CA VAL A 103 -2.52 -9.20 18.58
C VAL A 103 -1.11 -8.72 18.88
N GLY A 104 -0.22 -8.68 17.89
CA GLY A 104 1.16 -8.26 18.09
C GLY A 104 1.93 -8.05 16.80
N ILE A 105 3.21 -7.74 16.97
CA ILE A 105 4.17 -7.47 15.91
C ILE A 105 5.51 -8.12 16.25
N LYS A 106 6.19 -8.65 15.24
CA LYS A 106 7.62 -8.98 15.27
C LYS A 106 8.33 -8.12 14.26
N VAL A 107 9.42 -7.47 14.66
CA VAL A 107 10.28 -6.68 13.78
C VAL A 107 11.66 -7.32 13.76
N VAL A 108 12.17 -7.59 12.57
CA VAL A 108 13.54 -8.09 12.35
C VAL A 108 14.33 -7.03 11.62
N VAL A 109 15.33 -6.48 12.30
CA VAL A 109 16.24 -5.46 11.73
C VAL A 109 17.67 -5.92 11.94
N GLN A 110 18.44 -6.05 10.85
CA GLN A 110 19.85 -6.50 10.92
C GLN A 110 20.04 -7.82 11.69
N GLY A 111 19.06 -8.74 11.58
CA GLY A 111 19.08 -10.03 12.27
C GLY A 111 18.71 -9.98 13.77
N GLN A 112 18.38 -8.81 14.32
CA GLN A 112 17.84 -8.68 15.67
C GLN A 112 16.31 -8.74 15.62
N GLU A 113 15.72 -9.62 16.44
CA GLU A 113 14.27 -9.75 16.56
C GLU A 113 13.77 -8.94 17.76
N MET A 114 12.68 -8.21 17.54
CA MET A 114 11.96 -7.45 18.57
C MET A 114 10.49 -7.81 18.49
N LEU A 115 9.89 -8.08 19.65
CA LEU A 115 8.47 -8.43 19.76
C LEU A 115 7.70 -7.27 20.39
N GLY A 116 6.44 -7.12 20.01
CA GLY A 116 5.54 -6.18 20.66
C GLY A 116 4.10 -6.68 20.66
N ASP A 117 3.38 -6.33 21.72
CA ASP A 117 1.97 -6.64 21.89
C ASP A 117 1.14 -5.47 21.42
N LYS A 118 0.07 -5.74 20.67
CA LYS A 118 -0.89 -4.71 20.27
C LYS A 118 -1.62 -4.21 21.52
N GLU A 119 -1.58 -2.89 21.75
CA GLU A 119 -2.34 -2.26 22.82
C GLU A 119 -3.83 -2.28 22.43
N ILE A 120 -4.68 -2.75 23.36
CA ILE A 120 -6.13 -2.89 23.20
C ILE A 120 -6.82 -1.59 23.59
#